data_AF-A0AAN6RMB5-F1
#
_entry.id   AF-A0AAN6RMB5-F1
#
_cell.length_a   1.000
_cell.length_b   1.000
_cell.length_c   1.000
_cell.angle_alpha   90.00
_cell.angle_beta   90.00
_cell.angle_gamma   90.00
#
_symmetry.space_group_name_H-M   'P 1'
#
loop_
_entity.id
_entity.type
_entity.pdbx_description
1 polymer ?
#
loop_
_entity_poly.entity_id
_entity_poly.type
_entity_poly.pdbx_seq_one_letter_code
_entity_poly.pdbx_strand_id
1 'polypeptide(L)' 'MASTYRNQGRWSEAESLEVQVMETSKSKLGADHPDTLTSMGNLASTYRNQGRWEEAEKLEVQ' A
#
# COMPACT_ATOMS: atom_id res chain seq x y z
N MET A 1 4.27 -10.32 5.34
CA MET A 1 4.76 -10.71 4.00
C MET A 1 5.21 -9.51 3.18
N ALA A 2 4.39 -8.47 2.97
CA ALA A 2 4.85 -7.25 2.29
C ALA A 2 6.08 -6.62 2.99
N SER A 3 6.04 -6.48 4.32
CA SER A 3 7.19 -6.03 5.13
C SER A 3 8.45 -6.88 4.93
N THR A 4 8.30 -8.19 4.79
CA THR A 4 9.41 -9.11 4.52
C THR A 4 10.04 -8.82 3.15
N TYR A 5 9.23 -8.58 2.12
CA TYR A 5 9.72 -8.20 0.80
C TYR A 5 10.39 -6.82 0.81
N ARG A 6 9.82 -5.83 1.49
CA ARG A 6 10.45 -4.51 1.70
C ARG A 6 11.84 -4.65 2.32
N ASN A 7 11.98 -5.46 3.37
CA ASN A 7 13.26 -5.70 4.05
C ASN A 7 14.30 -6.42 3.15
N GLN A 8 13.85 -7.12 2.12
CA GLN A 8 14.71 -7.78 1.13
C GLN A 8 15.00 -6.89 -0.10
N GLY A 9 14.48 -5.65 -0.14
CA GLY A 9 14.58 -4.77 -1.30
C GLY A 9 13.68 -5.18 -2.48
N ARG A 10 12.75 -6.11 -2.25
CA ARG A 10 11.81 -6.66 -3.25
C ARG A 10 10.56 -5.79 -3.32
N TRP A 11 10.75 -4.56 -3.79
CA TRP A 11 9.72 -3.52 -3.74
C TRP A 11 8.50 -3.83 -4.61
N SER A 12 8.69 -4.42 -5.79
CA SER A 12 7.60 -4.76 -6.70
C SER A 12 6.68 -5.85 -6.14
N GLU A 13 7.24 -6.85 -5.45
CA GLU A 13 6.43 -7.88 -4.79
C GLU A 13 5.72 -7.36 -3.54
N ALA A 14 6.33 -6.42 -2.80
CA ALA A 14 5.67 -5.73 -1.70
C ALA A 14 4.47 -4.90 -2.21
N GLU A 15 4.69 -4.10 -3.25
CA GLU A 15 3.67 -3.28 -3.91
C GLU A 15 2.49 -4.13 -4.42
N SER A 16 2.77 -5.19 -5.17
CA SER A 16 1.72 -6.06 -5.72
C SER A 16 0.84 -6.67 -4.63
N LEU A 17 1.44 -7.04 -3.49
CA LEU A 17 0.70 -7.59 -2.36
C LEU A 17 -0.12 -6.51 -1.64
N GLU A 18 0.45 -5.33 -1.43
CA GLU A 18 -0.21 -4.20 -0.76
C GLU A 18 -1.41 -3.68 -1.59
N VAL A 19 -1.29 -3.61 -2.92
CA VAL A 19 -2.41 -3.28 -3.83
C VAL A 19 -3.54 -4.30 -3.69
N GLN A 20 -3.23 -5.60 -3.73
CA GLN A 20 -4.25 -6.65 -3.59
C GLN A 20 -4.98 -6.58 -2.26
N VAL A 21 -4.26 -6.36 -1.16
CA VAL A 21 -4.85 -6.23 0.18
C VAL A 21 -5.72 -4.98 0.25
N MET A 22 -5.24 -3.83 -0.23
CA MET A 22 -5.98 -2.59 -0.24
C MET A 22 -7.31 -2.73 -1.02
N GLU A 23 -7.28 -3.24 -2.25
CA GLU A 23 -8.48 -3.42 -3.07
C GLU A 23 -9.46 -4.41 -2.44
N THR A 24 -8.95 -5.50 -1.85
CA THR A 24 -9.80 -6.48 -1.16
C THR A 24 -10.48 -5.87 0.07
N SER A 25 -9.73 -5.13 0.90
CA SER A 25 -10.25 -4.46 2.08
C SER A 25 -11.26 -3.37 1.69
N LYS A 26 -10.95 -2.57 0.66
CA LYS A 26 -11.86 -1.55 0.13
C LYS A 26 -13.17 -2.16 -0.36
N SER A 27 -13.10 -3.29 -1.06
CA SER A 27 -14.28 -4.01 -1.57
C SER A 27 -15.12 -4.63 -0.45
N LYS A 28 -14.50 -5.17 0.60
CA LYS A 28 -15.21 -5.91 1.67
C LYS A 28 -15.65 -5.03 2.84
N LEU A 29 -14.84 -4.04 3.19
CA LEU A 29 -14.96 -3.26 4.42
C LEU A 29 -15.29 -1.78 4.14
N GLY A 30 -15.08 -1.33 2.90
CA GLY A 30 -15.24 0.07 2.51
C GLY A 30 -13.93 0.85 2.57
N ALA A 31 -13.95 2.06 1.98
CA ALA A 31 -12.79 2.94 1.89
C ALA A 31 -12.35 3.47 3.26
N ASP A 32 -13.31 3.85 4.12
CA ASP A 32 -13.04 4.48 5.41
C ASP A 32 -12.70 3.48 6.53
N HIS A 33 -12.71 2.18 6.23
CA HIS A 33 -12.41 1.17 7.24
C HIS A 33 -10.94 1.26 7.67
N PRO A 34 -10.61 1.16 8.98
CA PRO A 34 -9.24 1.26 9.48
C PRO A 34 -8.23 0.35 8.76
N ASP A 35 -8.64 -0.87 8.40
CA ASP A 35 -7.78 -1.81 7.68
C ASP A 35 -7.49 -1.37 6.23
N THR A 36 -8.45 -0.73 5.58
CA THR A 36 -8.28 -0.17 4.23
C THR A 36 -7.30 1.01 4.29
N LEU A 37 -7.50 1.93 5.24
CA LEU A 37 -6.60 3.08 5.46
C LEU A 37 -5.18 2.64 5.82
N THR A 38 -5.05 1.61 6.66
CA THR A 38 -3.74 1.03 7.01
C THR A 38 -3.05 0.44 5.78
N SER A 39 -3.81 -0.24 4.91
CA SER A 39 -3.27 -0.82 3.67
C SER A 39 -2.83 0.27 2.67
N MET A 40 -3.60 1.37 2.56
CA MET A 40 -3.24 2.54 1.75
C MET A 40 -1.94 3.18 2.25
N GLY A 41 -1.77 3.34 3.57
CA GLY A 41 -0.54 3.88 4.17
C GLY A 41 0.69 3.00 3.94
N ASN A 42 0.52 1.67 3.97
CA ASN A 42 1.60 0.73 3.64
C ASN A 42 2.03 0.87 2.18
N LEU A 43 1.07 0.90 1.25
CA LEU A 43 1.34 1.08 -0.18
C LEU A 43 2.00 2.43 -0.48
N ALA A 44 1.55 3.51 0.15
CA ALA A 44 2.18 4.82 0.06
C ALA A 44 3.64 4.80 0.56
N SER A 45 3.90 4.11 1.68
CA SER A 45 5.28 3.92 2.16
C SER A 45 6.15 3.17 1.15
N THR A 46 5.62 2.12 0.52
CA THR A 46 6.32 1.39 -0.53
C THR A 46 6.63 2.26 -1.74
N TYR A 47 5.69 3.09 -2.20
CA TYR A 47 5.95 4.07 -3.26
C TYR A 47 7.02 5.10 -2.90
N ARG A 48 6.99 5.66 -1.69
CA ARG A 48 8.04 6.58 -1.21
C ARG A 48 9.43 5.93 -1.25
N ASN A 49 9.55 4.68 -0.83
CA ASN A 49 10.82 3.93 -0.87
C ASN A 49 11.31 3.66 -2.31
N GLN A 50 10.40 3.66 -3.29
CA GLN A 50 10.74 3.57 -4.72
C GLN A 50 10.97 4.94 -5.38
N GLY A 51 10.88 6.05 -4.64
CA GLY A 51 10.99 7.41 -5.17
C GLY A 51 9.73 7.92 -5.88
N ARG A 52 8.61 7.21 -5.76
CA ARG A 52 7.32 7.49 -6.41
C ARG A 52 6.42 8.34 -5.50
N TRP A 53 6.83 9.58 -5.28
CA TRP A 53 6.19 10.48 -4.31
C TRP A 53 4.78 10.91 -4.71
N GLU A 54 4.53 11.14 -6.01
CA GLU A 54 3.21 11.53 -6.51
C GLU A 54 2.16 10.44 -6.30
N GLU A 55 2.52 9.18 -6.53
CA GLU A 55 1.62 8.05 -6.29
C GLU A 55 1.37 7.81 -4.80
N ALA A 56 2.37 8.03 -3.95
CA ALA A 56 2.19 7.98 -2.50
C ALA A 56 1.23 9.06 -2.02
N GLU A 57 1.37 10.30 -2.51
CA GLU A 57 0.48 11.40 -2.15
C GLU A 57 -0.96 11.14 -2.59
N LYS A 58 -1.16 10.67 -3.83
CA LYS A 58 -2.49 10.30 -4.35
C LYS A 58 -3.22 9.28 -3.46
N LEU A 59 -2.48 8.36 -2.85
CA LEU A 59 -3.02 7.37 -1.91
C LEU A 59 -3.40 7.97 -0.56
N GLU A 60 -2.67 8.99 -0.08
CA GLU A 60 -2.93 9.60 1.23
C GLU A 60 -4.03 10.67 1.20
N VAL A 61 -4.32 11.25 0.03
CA VAL A 61 -5.34 12.32 -0.14
C VAL A 61 -6.69 11.82 -0.66
N GLN A 62 -6.85 10.50 -0.85
CA GLN A 62 -8.03 9.90 -1.47
C GLN A 62 -9.23 9.77 -0.53
#